data_AF-A0A1C4L8N6-F1
#
_entry.id   AF-A0A1C4L8N6-F1
#
_cell.length_a   1.000
_cell.length_b   1.000
_cell.length_c   1.000
_cell.angle_alpha   90.00
_cell.angle_beta   90.00
_cell.angle_gamma   90.00
#
_symmetry.space_group_name_H-M   'P 1'
#
loop_
_entity.id
_entity.type
_entity.pdbx_description
1 polymer ?
#
loop_
_entity_poly.entity_id
_entity_poly.type
_entity_poly.pdbx_seq_one_letter_code
_entity_poly.pdbx_strand_id
1 'polypeptide(L)'
;MTLPDCTLPETGWGRLVLHRTRPQAGKRWTDSGEVHDERGLKNRPPGEVRIVPLPPPLVAIWRDSVQTHGTAPDGRLFFTERGNIVGYTIVHRVWKEARTLALPPELAATPLGKRPYDLRHSALSTWLAAGADPAEVAQRAGNSVEVLLTRYAKCLYDRQSINNQRIEHLLSAYDAHSDSDL
;
A
#
# COMPACT_ATOMS: atom_id res chain seq x y z
N MET A 1 12.38 0.08 5.00
CA MET A 1 11.47 -0.76 5.78
C MET A 1 12.28 -1.87 6.39
N THR A 2 12.36 -1.85 7.71
CA THR A 2 13.04 -2.87 8.50
C THR A 2 12.03 -3.56 9.41
N LEU A 3 12.37 -4.73 9.93
CA LEU A 3 11.49 -5.47 10.85
C LEU A 3 11.09 -4.65 12.09
N PRO A 4 11.97 -3.84 12.72
CA PRO A 4 11.59 -2.95 13.82
C PRO A 4 10.52 -1.90 13.47
N ASP A 5 10.39 -1.54 12.19
CA ASP A 5 9.33 -0.63 11.73
C ASP A 5 7.96 -1.33 11.60
N CYS A 6 7.90 -2.65 11.81
CA CYS A 6 6.72 -3.47 11.57
C CYS A 6 6.15 -4.02 12.88
N THR A 7 4.82 -3.97 13.02
CA THR A 7 4.09 -4.77 14.00
C THR A 7 3.41 -5.92 13.24
N LEU A 8 3.87 -7.15 13.47
CA LEU A 8 3.41 -8.35 12.77
C LEU A 8 2.85 -9.38 13.77
N PRO A 9 1.64 -9.16 14.30
CA PRO A 9 1.04 -10.08 15.27
C PRO A 9 0.76 -11.45 14.65
N GLU A 10 0.61 -12.48 15.48
CA GLU A 10 0.25 -13.83 15.00
C GLU A 10 -1.11 -13.86 14.30
N THR A 11 -2.06 -13.05 14.78
CA THR A 11 -3.39 -12.90 14.20
C THR A 11 -3.81 -11.44 14.15
N GLY A 12 -4.70 -11.11 13.23
CA GLY A 12 -5.25 -9.77 13.10
C GLY A 12 -4.38 -8.79 12.32
N TRP A 13 -4.66 -7.51 12.51
CA TRP A 13 -4.04 -6.42 11.75
C TRP A 13 -2.67 -6.05 12.28
N GLY A 14 -1.73 -5.90 11.37
CA GLY A 14 -0.42 -5.33 11.66
C GLY A 14 -0.34 -3.86 11.29
N ARG A 15 0.85 -3.29 11.44
CA ARG A 15 1.15 -1.95 10.94
C ARG A 15 2.60 -1.84 10.49
N LEU A 16 2.83 -0.95 9.55
CA LEU A 16 4.14 -0.54 9.09
C LEU A 16 4.31 0.95 9.37
N VAL A 17 5.45 1.31 9.95
CA VAL A 17 5.86 2.67 10.25
C VAL A 17 6.84 3.13 9.15
N LEU A 18 6.42 4.08 8.32
CA LEU A 18 7.24 4.63 7.24
C LEU A 18 7.83 5.98 7.68
N HIS A 19 9.12 6.01 7.98
CA HIS A 19 9.82 7.22 8.43
C HIS A 19 10.19 8.18 7.30
N ARG A 20 10.53 7.67 6.11
CA ARG A 20 10.85 8.47 4.91
C ARG A 20 10.60 7.66 3.64
N THR A 21 10.15 8.29 2.56
CA THR A 21 10.34 7.73 1.21
C THR A 21 11.77 8.01 0.77
N ARG A 22 12.49 6.97 0.34
CA ARG A 22 13.69 7.12 -0.49
C ARG A 22 13.26 6.99 -1.94
N PRO A 23 12.82 8.07 -2.63
CA PRO A 23 12.47 7.93 -4.03
C PRO A 23 13.73 7.52 -4.80
N GLN A 24 13.63 6.42 -5.54
CA GLN A 24 14.62 6.10 -6.56
C GLN A 24 14.38 7.10 -7.70
N ALA A 25 14.98 8.29 -7.60
CA ALA A 25 15.10 9.17 -8.74
C ALA A 25 15.98 8.41 -9.74
N GLY A 26 15.38 7.92 -10.83
CA GLY A 26 16.17 7.41 -11.94
C GLY A 26 17.21 8.46 -12.33
N LYS A 27 18.38 8.01 -12.78
CA LYS A 27 19.60 8.79 -13.15
C LYS A 27 19.38 10.03 -14.05
N ARG A 28 18.15 10.32 -14.45
CA ARG A 28 17.74 11.49 -15.24
C ARG A 28 17.33 12.71 -14.40
N TRP A 29 17.36 12.67 -13.07
CA TRP A 29 16.97 13.82 -12.25
C TRP A 29 17.71 13.95 -10.89
N THR A 30 19.04 13.91 -10.91
CA THR A 30 19.89 14.16 -9.73
C THR A 30 20.95 15.21 -10.09
N ASP A 31 21.01 16.32 -9.36
CA ASP A 31 22.07 17.34 -9.50
C ASP A 31 23.39 16.91 -8.81
N SER A 32 23.44 15.71 -8.23
CA SER A 32 24.57 15.23 -7.41
C SER A 32 25.25 13.97 -7.96
N GLY A 33 24.78 13.39 -9.08
CA GLY A 33 25.43 12.24 -9.72
C GLY A 33 25.35 10.89 -8.98
N GLU A 34 24.72 10.83 -7.80
CA GLU A 34 24.50 9.58 -7.05
C GLU A 34 23.18 8.88 -7.41
N VAL A 35 23.15 7.55 -7.35
CA VAL A 35 21.95 6.73 -7.67
C VAL A 35 20.83 6.90 -6.61
N HIS A 36 21.19 7.41 -5.44
CA HIS A 36 20.27 7.72 -4.35
C HIS A 36 20.46 9.17 -3.91
N ASP A 37 19.54 10.02 -4.33
CA ASP A 37 19.43 11.39 -3.83
C ASP A 37 18.68 11.36 -2.48
N GLU A 38 19.29 11.88 -1.42
CA GLU A 38 18.63 12.12 -0.14
C GLU A 38 17.71 13.34 -0.22
N ARG A 39 16.74 13.32 -1.15
CA ARG A 39 15.70 14.34 -1.19
C ARG A 39 14.61 14.00 -0.18
N GLY A 40 14.45 14.86 0.82
CA GLY A 40 13.28 14.88 1.69
C GLY A 40 11.99 14.95 0.88
N LEU A 41 10.87 14.47 1.45
CA LEU A 41 9.56 14.58 0.80
C LEU A 41 9.32 16.04 0.41
N LYS A 42 8.95 16.28 -0.85
CA LYS A 42 8.45 17.58 -1.29
C LYS A 42 7.32 18.02 -0.34
N ASN A 43 7.51 19.18 0.28
CA ASN A 43 6.55 19.92 1.10
C ASN A 43 6.06 19.26 2.40
N ARG A 44 6.95 18.62 3.17
CA ARG A 44 6.59 18.16 4.54
C ARG A 44 7.66 18.50 5.57
N PRO A 45 7.26 18.88 6.80
CA PRO A 45 8.21 19.15 7.86
C PRO A 45 9.05 17.90 8.19
N PRO A 46 10.29 18.06 8.65
CA PRO A 46 11.15 16.95 9.04
C PRO A 46 10.49 16.09 10.14
N GLY A 47 10.44 14.77 9.94
CA GLY A 47 9.98 13.81 10.96
C GLY A 47 8.55 13.29 10.82
N GLU A 48 7.82 13.65 9.76
CA GLU A 48 6.47 13.09 9.54
C GLU A 48 6.54 11.58 9.19
N VAL A 49 6.05 10.76 10.11
CA VAL A 49 5.92 9.31 9.98
C VAL A 49 4.55 8.96 9.40
N ARG A 50 4.51 8.00 8.48
CA ARG A 50 3.25 7.46 7.98
C ARG A 50 3.03 6.04 8.47
N ILE A 51 1.90 5.83 9.14
CA ILE A 51 1.45 4.51 9.57
C ILE A 51 0.60 3.91 8.44
N VAL A 52 0.95 2.69 8.02
CA VAL A 52 0.19 1.91 7.04
C VAL A 52 -0.28 0.64 7.73
N PRO A 53 -1.59 0.44 7.94
CA PRO A 53 -2.09 -0.80 8.50
C PRO A 53 -1.90 -1.94 7.49
N LEU A 54 -1.52 -3.10 7.99
CA LEU A 54 -1.25 -4.30 7.21
C LEU A 54 -2.42 -5.28 7.45
N PRO A 55 -3.18 -5.68 6.41
CA PRO A 55 -4.27 -6.62 6.58
C PRO A 55 -3.73 -8.00 7.01
N PRO A 56 -4.53 -8.82 7.73
CA PRO A 56 -4.06 -10.10 8.28
C PRO A 56 -3.36 -11.04 7.28
N PRO A 57 -3.83 -11.20 6.02
CA PRO A 57 -3.12 -12.02 5.03
C PRO A 57 -1.71 -11.50 4.71
N LEU A 58 -1.52 -10.18 4.68
CA LEU A 58 -0.20 -9.59 4.43
C LEU A 58 0.74 -9.77 5.62
N VAL A 59 0.21 -9.68 6.84
CA VAL A 59 0.96 -9.98 8.07
C VAL A 59 1.46 -11.42 8.03
N ALA A 60 0.60 -12.37 7.70
CA ALA A 60 0.97 -13.78 7.59
C ALA A 60 2.09 -14.01 6.56
N ILE A 61 1.97 -13.45 5.36
CA ILE A 61 3.00 -13.54 4.31
C ILE A 61 4.34 -12.96 4.79
N TRP A 62 4.32 -11.81 5.47
CA TRP A 62 5.56 -11.19 5.94
C TRP A 62 6.20 -11.96 7.10
N ARG A 63 5.40 -12.52 8.01
CA ARG A 63 5.90 -13.40 9.08
C ARG A 63 6.56 -14.64 8.50
N ASP A 64 5.90 -15.30 7.56
CA ASP A 64 6.43 -16.49 6.87
C ASP A 64 7.74 -16.18 6.15
N SER A 65 7.80 -15.04 5.44
CA SER A 65 9.04 -14.59 4.79
C SER A 65 10.17 -14.31 5.77
N VAL A 66 9.89 -13.71 6.94
CA VAL A 66 10.90 -13.45 7.98
C VAL A 66 11.37 -14.76 8.61
N GLN A 67 10.45 -15.71 8.85
CA GLN A 67 10.81 -17.02 9.40
C GLN A 67 11.65 -17.84 8.42
N THR A 68 11.33 -17.78 7.14
CA THR A 68 11.98 -18.58 6.09
C THR A 68 13.31 -17.98 5.66
N HIS A 69 13.39 -16.65 5.51
CA HIS A 69 14.56 -15.98 4.93
C HIS A 69 15.35 -15.12 5.92
N GLY A 70 14.81 -14.87 7.12
CA GLY A 70 15.39 -13.92 8.06
C GLY A 70 15.29 -12.48 7.57
N THR A 71 16.23 -11.65 8.03
CA THR A 71 16.38 -10.26 7.60
C THR A 71 17.82 -10.00 7.17
N ALA A 72 18.05 -8.93 6.41
CA ALA A 72 19.41 -8.42 6.23
C ALA A 72 20.05 -8.03 7.58
N PRO A 73 21.39 -7.87 7.67
CA PRO A 73 22.07 -7.51 8.91
C PRO A 73 21.57 -6.21 9.56
N ASP A 74 21.03 -5.28 8.75
CA ASP A 74 20.44 -4.02 9.18
C ASP A 74 18.91 -4.09 9.38
N GLY A 75 18.35 -5.31 9.42
CA GLY A 75 16.94 -5.57 9.68
C GLY A 75 16.00 -5.37 8.47
N ARG A 76 16.51 -5.08 7.26
CA ARG A 76 15.66 -4.95 6.07
C ARG A 76 14.92 -6.27 5.77
N LEU A 77 13.63 -6.13 5.46
CA LEU A 77 12.75 -7.25 5.09
C LEU A 77 12.97 -7.73 3.65
N PHE A 78 13.38 -6.85 2.76
CA PHE A 78 13.64 -7.18 1.35
C PHE A 78 15.11 -6.93 1.02
N PHE A 79 15.81 -8.00 0.67
CA PHE A 79 17.22 -8.00 0.37
C PHE A 79 17.54 -9.10 -0.65
N THR A 80 18.65 -8.95 -1.36
CA THR A 80 19.17 -10.03 -2.22
C THR A 80 19.92 -11.06 -1.37
N GLU A 81 20.24 -12.24 -1.91
CA GLU A 81 21.06 -13.26 -1.22
C GLU A 81 22.40 -12.72 -0.70
N ARG A 82 22.93 -11.67 -1.34
CA ARG A 82 24.16 -10.98 -0.90
C ARG A 82 23.93 -9.90 0.17
N GLY A 83 22.71 -9.78 0.70
CA GLY A 83 22.33 -8.74 1.67
C GLY A 83 22.10 -7.34 1.07
N ASN A 84 22.10 -7.20 -0.26
CA ASN A 84 21.98 -5.90 -0.92
C ASN A 84 20.52 -5.46 -1.10
N ILE A 85 20.31 -4.18 -1.43
CA ILE A 85 18.97 -3.68 -1.80
C ILE A 85 18.49 -4.40 -3.06
N VAL A 86 17.21 -4.81 -3.06
CA VAL A 86 16.58 -5.37 -4.25
C VAL A 86 16.43 -4.28 -5.32
N GLY A 87 17.09 -4.46 -6.45
CA GLY A 87 17.03 -3.53 -7.58
C GLY A 87 15.68 -3.57 -8.31
N TYR A 88 15.26 -2.43 -8.86
CA TYR A 88 14.01 -2.30 -9.60
C TYR A 88 13.88 -3.30 -10.76
N THR A 89 14.96 -3.56 -11.51
CA THR A 89 14.98 -4.53 -12.61
C THR A 89 14.63 -5.94 -12.14
N ILE A 90 15.10 -6.34 -10.95
CA ILE A 90 14.79 -7.65 -10.38
C ILE A 90 13.31 -7.72 -10.02
N VAL A 91 12.77 -6.70 -9.36
CA VAL A 91 11.34 -6.62 -9.03
C VAL A 91 10.48 -6.73 -10.30
N HIS A 92 10.84 -6.00 -11.35
CA HIS A 92 10.07 -6.00 -12.60
C HIS A 92 10.14 -7.34 -13.35
N ARG A 93 11.29 -8.04 -13.28
CA ARG A 93 11.44 -9.37 -13.86
C ARG A 93 10.59 -10.40 -13.12
N VAL A 94 10.75 -10.48 -11.79
CA VAL A 94 9.96 -11.38 -10.93
C VAL A 94 8.47 -11.11 -11.07
N TRP A 95 8.07 -9.84 -11.18
CA TRP A 95 6.68 -9.46 -11.42
C TRP A 95 6.13 -10.01 -12.74
N LYS A 96 6.91 -9.92 -13.83
CA LYS A 96 6.51 -10.45 -15.13
C LYS A 96 6.28 -11.97 -15.06
N GLU A 97 7.17 -12.69 -14.38
CA GLU A 97 7.07 -14.14 -14.19
C GLU A 97 5.86 -14.50 -13.31
N ALA A 98 5.70 -13.84 -12.17
CA ALA A 98 4.55 -14.03 -11.28
C ALA A 98 3.22 -13.78 -12.02
N ARG A 99 3.17 -12.76 -12.87
CA ARG A 99 1.99 -12.45 -13.68
C ARG A 99 1.64 -13.54 -14.69
N THR A 100 2.65 -14.16 -15.32
CA THR A 100 2.40 -15.29 -16.24
C THR A 100 1.93 -16.55 -15.52
N LEU A 101 2.27 -16.71 -14.24
CA LEU A 101 1.82 -17.83 -13.42
C LEU A 101 0.42 -17.60 -12.83
N ALA A 102 0.09 -16.35 -12.49
CA ALA A 102 -1.15 -16.01 -11.79
C ALA A 102 -2.34 -15.72 -12.72
N LEU A 103 -2.10 -15.33 -13.98
CA LEU A 103 -3.16 -14.98 -14.92
C LEU A 103 -3.30 -16.02 -16.03
N PRO A 104 -4.54 -16.31 -16.47
CA PRO A 104 -4.79 -17.02 -17.73
C PRO A 104 -4.09 -16.34 -18.91
N PRO A 105 -3.64 -17.09 -19.94
CA PRO A 105 -2.88 -16.54 -21.08
C PRO A 105 -3.56 -15.35 -21.76
N GLU A 106 -4.87 -15.39 -21.92
CA GLU A 106 -5.68 -14.33 -22.51
C GLU A 106 -5.62 -13.02 -21.69
N LEU A 107 -5.67 -13.11 -20.36
CA LEU A 107 -5.54 -11.95 -19.47
C LEU A 107 -4.09 -11.48 -19.37
N ALA A 108 -3.13 -12.41 -19.41
CA ALA A 108 -1.71 -12.09 -19.45
C ALA A 108 -1.32 -11.34 -20.74
N ALA A 109 -2.02 -11.55 -21.86
CA ALA A 109 -1.80 -10.78 -23.08
C ALA A 109 -2.28 -9.31 -22.97
N THR A 110 -3.19 -9.00 -22.05
CA THR A 110 -3.72 -7.64 -21.87
C THR A 110 -2.78 -6.73 -21.06
N PRO A 111 -3.05 -5.42 -20.94
CA PRO A 111 -2.35 -4.53 -20.03
C PRO A 111 -2.60 -4.76 -18.52
N LEU A 112 -3.49 -5.69 -18.14
CA LEU A 112 -3.88 -5.92 -16.74
C LEU A 112 -2.66 -6.24 -15.87
N GLY A 113 -2.34 -5.39 -14.88
CA GLY A 113 -1.23 -5.60 -13.96
C GLY A 113 0.15 -5.62 -14.64
N LYS A 114 0.32 -4.97 -15.79
CA LYS A 114 1.57 -5.04 -16.59
C LYS A 114 2.80 -4.54 -15.82
N ARG A 115 2.63 -3.58 -14.91
CA ARG A 115 3.69 -3.02 -14.08
C ARG A 115 3.39 -3.27 -12.60
N PRO A 116 4.42 -3.42 -11.74
CA PRO A 116 4.22 -3.48 -10.29
C PRO A 116 3.44 -2.26 -9.76
N TYR A 117 3.63 -1.08 -10.36
CA TYR A 117 2.92 0.14 -9.98
C TYR A 117 1.40 0.05 -10.18
N ASP A 118 0.92 -0.81 -11.07
CA ASP A 118 -0.51 -1.00 -11.30
C ASP A 118 -1.19 -1.62 -10.06
N LEU A 119 -0.45 -2.36 -9.21
CA LEU A 119 -0.96 -2.84 -7.92
C LEU A 119 -1.33 -1.71 -6.96
N ARG A 120 -0.57 -0.61 -6.99
CA ARG A 120 -0.91 0.58 -6.20
C ARG A 120 -2.22 1.17 -6.69
N HIS A 121 -2.46 1.20 -8.00
CA HIS A 121 -3.73 1.65 -8.54
C HIS A 121 -4.90 0.77 -8.10
N SER A 122 -4.73 -0.54 -8.19
CA SER A 122 -5.73 -1.51 -7.73
C SER A 122 -6.03 -1.32 -6.24
N ALA A 123 -5.00 -1.30 -5.37
CA ALA A 123 -5.19 -1.18 -3.93
C ALA A 123 -5.97 0.09 -3.54
N LEU A 124 -5.60 1.25 -4.09
CA LEU A 124 -6.28 2.52 -3.77
C LEU A 124 -7.73 2.55 -4.28
N SER A 125 -7.97 2.01 -5.47
CA SER A 125 -9.32 1.91 -6.03
C SER A 125 -10.18 0.94 -5.21
N THR A 126 -9.62 -0.20 -4.81
CA THR A 126 -10.28 -1.19 -3.95
C THR A 126 -10.64 -0.61 -2.58
N TRP A 127 -9.74 0.12 -1.93
CA TRP A 127 -10.04 0.73 -0.63
C TRP A 127 -11.15 1.78 -0.73
N LEU A 128 -11.15 2.58 -1.80
CA LEU A 128 -12.23 3.56 -2.07
C LEU A 128 -13.56 2.89 -2.45
N ALA A 129 -13.52 1.74 -3.13
CA ALA A 129 -14.70 0.95 -3.45
C ALA A 129 -15.28 0.24 -2.22
N ALA A 130 -14.40 -0.25 -1.33
CA ALA A 130 -14.75 -0.69 0.02
C ALA A 130 -15.15 0.48 0.93
N GLY A 131 -15.22 1.70 0.38
CA GLY A 131 -15.69 2.92 1.03
C GLY A 131 -14.89 3.35 2.26
N ALA A 132 -13.59 3.08 2.28
CA ALA A 132 -12.69 3.73 3.22
C ALA A 132 -12.71 5.25 3.02
N ASP A 133 -12.48 5.99 4.09
CA ASP A 133 -12.44 7.46 4.05
C ASP A 133 -11.33 7.95 3.08
N PRO A 134 -11.64 8.86 2.13
CA PRO A 134 -10.64 9.35 1.18
C PRO A 134 -9.43 10.04 1.84
N ALA A 135 -9.59 10.71 2.98
CA ALA A 135 -8.48 11.34 3.69
C ALA A 135 -7.56 10.30 4.32
N GLU A 136 -8.13 9.27 4.93
CA GLU A 136 -7.38 8.11 5.42
C GLU A 136 -6.65 7.39 4.28
N VAL A 137 -7.32 7.10 3.16
CA VAL A 137 -6.69 6.46 2.00
C VAL A 137 -5.56 7.33 1.44
N ALA A 138 -5.75 8.64 1.36
CA ALA A 138 -4.73 9.57 0.87
C ALA A 138 -3.50 9.59 1.81
N GLN A 139 -3.72 9.64 3.12
CA GLN A 139 -2.67 9.55 4.13
C GLN A 139 -1.95 8.20 4.02
N ARG A 140 -2.68 7.09 4.01
CA ARG A 140 -2.19 5.73 3.80
C ARG A 140 -1.57 5.50 2.43
N ALA A 141 -1.72 6.41 1.47
CA ALA A 141 -1.07 6.38 0.15
C ALA A 141 0.13 7.33 0.06
N GLY A 142 0.17 8.39 0.86
CA GLY A 142 1.13 9.48 0.75
C GLY A 142 0.83 10.41 -0.43
N ASN A 143 -0.46 10.59 -0.73
CA ASN A 143 -0.95 11.53 -1.74
C ASN A 143 -1.78 12.64 -1.04
N SER A 144 -2.08 13.74 -1.73
CA SER A 144 -3.18 14.62 -1.31
C SER A 144 -4.54 13.97 -1.65
N VAL A 145 -5.60 14.37 -0.93
CA VAL A 145 -6.97 13.91 -1.19
C VAL A 145 -7.42 14.28 -2.60
N GLU A 146 -7.09 15.48 -3.07
CA GLU A 146 -7.38 15.94 -4.43
C GLU A 146 -6.77 15.02 -5.50
N VAL A 147 -5.48 14.70 -5.37
CA VAL A 147 -4.79 13.77 -6.30
C VAL A 147 -5.41 12.37 -6.24
N LEU A 148 -5.82 11.93 -5.06
CA LEU A 148 -6.48 10.65 -4.88
C LEU A 148 -7.83 10.62 -5.64
N LEU A 149 -8.71 11.58 -5.38
CA LEU A 149 -10.05 11.59 -6.00
C LEU A 149 -9.97 11.77 -7.52
N THR A 150 -9.05 12.61 -8.01
CA THR A 150 -8.87 12.85 -9.45
C THR A 150 -8.45 11.58 -10.20
N ARG A 151 -7.57 10.77 -9.59
CA ARG A 151 -6.99 9.58 -10.24
C ARG A 151 -7.78 8.29 -10.01
N TYR A 152 -8.50 8.17 -8.89
CA TYR A 152 -9.05 6.88 -8.45
C TYR A 152 -10.57 6.87 -8.26
N ALA A 153 -11.26 8.01 -8.26
CA ALA A 153 -12.73 8.04 -8.12
C ALA A 153 -13.49 7.59 -9.38
N LYS A 154 -12.82 7.34 -10.51
CA LYS A 154 -13.50 6.93 -11.75
C LYS A 154 -13.89 5.45 -11.79
N CYS A 155 -13.37 4.61 -10.88
CA CYS A 155 -13.55 3.16 -10.89
C CYS A 155 -14.65 2.65 -9.93
N LEU A 156 -15.64 3.48 -9.62
CA LEU A 156 -16.59 3.23 -8.54
C LEU A 156 -17.95 2.79 -9.10
N TYR A 157 -18.03 1.54 -9.53
CA TYR A 157 -19.31 0.92 -9.90
C TYR A 157 -20.11 0.55 -8.63
N ASP A 158 -21.43 0.77 -8.65
CA ASP A 158 -22.39 0.46 -7.56
C ASP A 158 -22.15 1.12 -6.17
N ARG A 159 -21.65 2.36 -6.15
CA ARG A 159 -21.54 3.11 -4.88
C ARG A 159 -22.87 3.45 -4.24
N GLN A 160 -23.93 3.58 -5.03
CA GLN A 160 -25.22 4.05 -4.50
C GLN A 160 -25.82 3.03 -3.54
N SER A 161 -25.84 1.74 -3.90
CA SER A 161 -26.35 0.67 -3.03
C SER A 161 -25.54 0.57 -1.73
N ILE A 162 -24.20 0.52 -1.85
CA ILE A 162 -23.28 0.45 -0.69
C ILE A 162 -23.43 1.68 0.22
N ASN A 163 -23.56 2.87 -0.35
CA ASN A 163 -23.72 4.10 0.42
C ASN A 163 -25.08 4.14 1.11
N ASN A 164 -26.15 3.70 0.44
CA ASN A 164 -27.48 3.62 1.04
C ASN A 164 -27.47 2.67 2.24
N GLN A 165 -26.89 1.47 2.12
CA GLN A 165 -26.75 0.52 3.23
C GLN A 165 -25.98 1.12 4.42
N ARG A 166 -24.96 1.93 4.17
CA ARG A 166 -24.19 2.61 5.22
C ARG A 166 -24.99 3.72 5.90
N ILE A 167 -25.74 4.49 5.12
CA ILE A 167 -26.62 5.53 5.65
C ILE A 167 -27.70 4.88 6.50
N GLU A 168 -28.36 3.82 6.00
CA GLU A 168 -29.36 3.05 6.74
C GLU A 168 -28.79 2.47 8.04
N HIS A 169 -27.59 1.88 8.01
CA HIS A 169 -26.92 1.36 9.20
C HIS A 169 -26.61 2.46 10.23
N LEU A 170 -26.14 3.63 9.77
CA LEU A 170 -25.86 4.77 10.66
C LEU A 170 -27.15 5.33 11.27
N LEU A 171 -28.22 5.49 10.48
CA LEU A 171 -29.51 5.96 10.96
C LEU A 171 -30.11 4.98 11.98
N SER A 172 -30.07 3.68 11.68
CA SER A 172 -30.54 2.62 12.60
C SER A 172 -29.77 2.62 13.92
N ALA A 173 -28.47 2.96 13.89
CA ALA A 173 -27.68 3.07 15.12
C ALA A 173 -28.16 4.23 16.00
N TYR A 174 -28.59 5.36 15.44
CA TYR A 174 -29.16 6.46 16.23
C TYR A 174 -30.51 6.10 16.84
N ASP A 175 -31.36 5.40 16.08
CA ASP A 175 -32.67 4.95 16.57
C ASP A 175 -32.51 3.99 17.77
N ALA A 176 -31.54 3.05 17.70
CA ALA A 176 -31.26 2.12 18.79
C ALA A 176 -30.72 2.76 20.08
N HIS A 177 -30.03 3.91 19.99
CA HIS A 177 -29.58 4.66 21.17
C HIS A 177 -30.71 5.51 21.78
N SER A 178 -31.73 5.84 20.99
CA SER A 178 -32.89 6.62 21.45
C SER A 178 -33.84 5.75 22.31
N ASP A 179 -33.90 4.45 22.03
CA ASP A 179 -34.71 3.49 22.78
C ASP A 179 -34.03 2.96 24.06
N SER A 180 -32.72 3.15 24.24
CA SER A 180 -32.00 2.72 25.46
C SER A 180 -31.99 3.75 26.60
N ASP A 181 -32.44 4.97 26.32
CA ASP A 181 -32.51 6.09 27.28
C ASP A 181 -33.94 6.33 27.83
N LEU A 182 -34.87 5.39 27.62
CA LEU A 182 -36.24 5.36 28.16
C LEU A 182 -36.45 4.16 29.10
#